data_AF-A0A2T3WCT9-F1
#
_entry.id   AF-A0A2T3WCT9-F1
#
_cell.length_a   1.000
_cell.length_b   1.000
_cell.length_c   1.000
_cell.angle_alpha   90.00
_cell.angle_beta   90.00
_cell.angle_gamma   90.00
#
_symmetry.space_group_name_H-M   'P 1'
#
loop_
_entity.id
_entity.type
_entity.pdbx_description
1 polymer ?
#
loop_
_entity_poly.entity_id
_entity_poly.type
_entity_poly.pdbx_seq_one_letter_code
_entity_poly.pdbx_strand_id
1 'polypeptide(L)'
;MSTDRWAALGQPRPRALPLSPADRAQLSHLTELRDIASPGAARRVGAELAGERTLAPDLLGARPWLPPDLGARALLPALLEGEWTGFLALLGACGPWVYAPDVRAVQRLSAAYGALVSAAQTVPEEVALAAAGASSALAPGRTLLPRLEAVPYRQPRHGAVSAETLVALETSFWTLAAQLARAQHEAWKARRGGAGP
;
A
#
# COMPACT_ATOMS: atom_id res chain seq x y z
N MET A 1 -10.64 -6.47 25.46
CA MET A 1 -10.67 -5.02 25.23
C MET A 1 -9.79 -4.58 24.07
N SER A 2 -8.45 -4.73 24.10
CA SER A 2 -7.63 -4.35 22.92
C SER A 2 -7.89 -5.23 21.70
N THR A 3 -8.00 -6.56 21.88
CA THR A 3 -8.27 -7.52 20.80
C THR A 3 -9.58 -7.24 20.05
N ASP A 4 -10.64 -6.86 20.77
CA ASP A 4 -11.95 -6.55 20.18
C ASP A 4 -11.89 -5.29 19.30
N ARG A 5 -11.08 -4.31 19.73
CA ARG A 5 -10.83 -3.07 18.96
C ARG A 5 -9.98 -3.34 17.73
N TRP A 6 -8.96 -4.21 17.82
CA TRP A 6 -8.19 -4.64 16.65
C TRP A 6 -9.03 -5.45 15.67
N ALA A 7 -9.92 -6.32 16.15
CA ALA A 7 -10.85 -7.08 15.32
C ALA A 7 -11.78 -6.14 14.52
N ALA A 8 -12.29 -5.08 15.15
CA ALA A 8 -13.09 -4.06 14.46
C ALA A 8 -12.31 -3.31 13.36
N LEU A 9 -10.98 -3.29 13.44
CA LEU A 9 -10.09 -2.70 12.44
C LEU A 9 -9.59 -3.72 11.41
N GLY A 10 -10.20 -4.91 11.35
CA GLY A 10 -9.82 -5.98 10.41
C GLY A 10 -8.62 -6.82 10.84
N GLN A 11 -8.12 -6.64 12.08
CA GLN A 11 -7.02 -7.43 12.63
C GLN A 11 -7.46 -8.26 13.85
N PRO A 12 -8.17 -9.38 13.66
CA PRO A 12 -8.73 -10.16 14.77
C PRO A 12 -7.67 -10.89 15.61
N ARG A 13 -6.45 -11.06 15.08
CA ARG A 13 -5.34 -11.75 15.75
C ARG A 13 -4.06 -10.93 15.62
N PRO A 14 -3.91 -9.82 16.35
CA PRO A 14 -2.70 -9.02 16.29
C PRO A 14 -1.48 -9.85 16.72
N ARG A 15 -0.38 -9.72 15.98
CA ARG A 15 0.93 -10.34 16.20
C ARG A 15 0.93 -11.86 16.06
N ALA A 16 -0.03 -12.41 15.32
CA ALA A 16 -0.18 -13.86 15.16
C ALA A 16 0.74 -14.48 14.11
N LEU A 17 1.29 -13.70 13.19
CA LEU A 17 2.26 -14.19 12.21
C LEU A 17 3.68 -13.98 12.78
N PRO A 18 4.39 -15.06 13.16
CA PRO A 18 5.75 -14.94 13.64
C PRO A 18 6.64 -14.39 12.51
N LEU A 19 7.47 -13.40 12.84
CA LEU A 19 8.52 -12.93 11.95
C LEU A 19 9.85 -13.54 12.37
N SER A 20 10.62 -14.02 11.40
CA SER A 20 12.04 -14.19 11.63
C SER A 20 12.70 -12.81 11.86
N PRO A 21 13.87 -12.74 12.50
CA PRO A 21 14.62 -11.49 12.60
C PRO A 21 14.91 -10.85 11.23
N ALA A 22 15.11 -11.67 10.18
CA ALA A 22 15.32 -11.21 8.81
C ALA A 22 14.04 -10.57 8.23
N ASP A 23 12.88 -11.20 8.41
CA ASP A 23 11.60 -10.67 7.92
C ASP A 23 11.24 -9.36 8.63
N ARG A 24 11.61 -9.23 9.92
CA ARG A 24 11.42 -7.99 10.67
C ARG A 24 12.24 -6.83 10.10
N ALA A 25 13.47 -7.09 9.65
CA ALA A 25 14.29 -6.09 8.97
C ALA A 25 13.74 -5.73 7.58
N GLN A 26 12.91 -6.58 6.98
CA GLN A 26 12.33 -6.41 5.65
C GLN A 26 10.94 -5.78 5.65
N LEU A 27 10.41 -5.36 6.81
CA LEU A 27 9.05 -4.80 6.90
C LEU A 27 8.85 -3.50 6.12
N SER A 28 9.93 -2.79 5.80
CA SER A 28 9.92 -1.62 4.92
C SER A 28 10.52 -1.89 3.53
N HIS A 29 10.98 -3.12 3.29
CA HIS A 29 11.71 -3.48 2.08
C HIS A 29 10.76 -4.00 1.00
N LEU A 30 11.15 -3.79 -0.25
CA LEU A 30 10.48 -4.35 -1.41
C LEU A 30 10.39 -5.88 -1.28
N THR A 31 9.17 -6.41 -1.18
CA THR A 31 8.91 -7.85 -1.05
C THR A 31 8.67 -8.49 -2.41
N GLU A 32 7.95 -7.77 -3.28
CA GLU A 32 7.65 -8.24 -4.62
C GLU A 32 7.79 -7.10 -5.62
N LEU A 33 8.32 -7.39 -6.80
CA LEU A 33 8.42 -6.46 -7.92
C LEU A 33 8.14 -7.18 -9.22
N ARG A 34 7.21 -6.66 -10.01
CA ARG A 34 6.85 -7.19 -11.33
C ARG A 34 6.78 -6.07 -12.34
N ASP A 35 7.44 -6.30 -13.48
CA ASP A 35 7.30 -5.43 -14.64
C ASP A 35 6.03 -5.78 -15.42
N ILE A 36 5.17 -4.78 -15.61
CA ILE A 36 3.92 -4.87 -16.37
C ILE A 36 4.13 -4.14 -17.71
N ALA A 37 4.87 -4.79 -18.61
CA ALA A 37 5.26 -4.21 -19.89
C ALA A 37 4.30 -4.53 -21.05
N SER A 38 3.28 -5.38 -20.85
CA SER A 38 2.38 -5.80 -21.94
C SER A 38 1.00 -6.26 -21.45
N PRO A 39 -0.03 -6.28 -22.33
CA PRO A 39 -1.36 -6.80 -21.98
C PRO A 39 -1.35 -8.27 -21.53
N GLY A 40 -0.46 -9.08 -22.12
CA GLY A 40 -0.27 -10.47 -21.71
C GLY A 40 0.29 -10.59 -20.29
N ALA A 41 1.30 -9.78 -19.96
CA ALA A 41 1.85 -9.71 -18.61
C ALA A 41 0.80 -9.23 -17.60
N ALA A 42 0.05 -8.17 -17.91
CA ALA A 42 -1.00 -7.63 -17.05
C ALA A 42 -2.09 -8.68 -16.73
N ARG A 43 -2.58 -9.41 -17.74
CA ARG A 43 -3.59 -10.47 -17.54
C ARG A 43 -3.05 -11.63 -16.70
N ARG A 44 -1.83 -12.08 -16.98
CA ARG A 44 -1.21 -13.19 -16.24
C ARG A 44 -1.03 -12.83 -14.76
N VAL A 45 -0.38 -11.70 -14.48
CA VAL A 45 -0.14 -11.24 -13.10
C VAL A 45 -1.47 -10.97 -12.38
N GLY A 46 -2.46 -10.36 -13.05
CA GLY A 46 -3.78 -10.13 -12.46
C GLY A 46 -4.49 -11.44 -12.12
N ALA A 47 -4.33 -12.49 -12.92
CA ALA A 47 -4.88 -13.81 -12.62
C ALA A 47 -4.16 -14.49 -11.45
N GLU A 48 -2.83 -14.39 -11.38
CA GLU A 48 -2.03 -14.93 -10.27
C GLU A 48 -2.39 -14.28 -8.93
N LEU A 49 -2.59 -12.95 -8.93
CA LEU A 49 -2.91 -12.19 -7.72
C LEU A 49 -4.42 -12.01 -7.50
N ALA A 50 -5.27 -12.80 -8.16
CA ALA A 50 -6.72 -12.65 -8.07
C ALA A 50 -7.27 -12.86 -6.64
N GLY A 51 -6.55 -13.61 -5.81
CA GLY A 51 -6.87 -13.83 -4.39
C GLY A 51 -6.28 -12.79 -3.43
N GLU A 52 -5.47 -11.86 -3.92
CA GLU A 52 -4.82 -10.88 -3.05
C GLU A 52 -5.79 -9.80 -2.58
N ARG A 53 -6.16 -9.90 -1.30
CA ARG A 53 -7.24 -9.11 -0.69
C ARG A 53 -6.97 -7.60 -0.68
N THR A 54 -5.71 -7.20 -0.59
CA THR A 54 -5.31 -5.78 -0.47
C THR A 54 -4.96 -5.15 -1.80
N LEU A 55 -4.71 -5.94 -2.85
CA LEU A 55 -4.25 -5.44 -4.15
C LEU A 55 -5.22 -4.41 -4.75
N ALA A 56 -6.51 -4.78 -4.87
CA ALA A 56 -7.50 -3.89 -5.46
C ALA A 56 -7.77 -2.65 -4.60
N PRO A 57 -8.04 -2.75 -3.27
CA PRO A 57 -8.21 -1.58 -2.42
C PRO A 57 -7.06 -0.57 -2.49
N ASP A 58 -5.82 -1.06 -2.50
CA ASP A 58 -4.63 -0.20 -2.50
C ASP A 58 -4.48 0.56 -3.82
N LEU A 59 -4.59 -0.16 -4.95
CA LEU A 59 -4.37 0.43 -6.27
C LEU A 59 -5.51 1.34 -6.71
N LEU A 60 -6.78 0.94 -6.46
CA LEU A 60 -7.96 1.74 -6.78
C LEU A 60 -8.05 3.00 -5.91
N GLY A 61 -7.60 2.90 -4.66
CA GLY A 61 -7.57 4.03 -3.74
C GLY A 61 -6.74 5.23 -4.24
N ALA A 62 -5.73 4.99 -5.05
CA ALA A 62 -4.91 6.04 -5.66
C ALA A 62 -5.49 6.55 -7.00
N ARG A 63 -6.58 5.97 -7.51
CA ARG A 63 -6.99 6.05 -8.92
C ARG A 63 -8.50 6.26 -9.09
N PRO A 64 -8.98 7.50 -8.85
CA PRO A 64 -10.41 7.81 -8.97
C PRO A 64 -10.96 7.73 -10.41
N TRP A 65 -10.12 7.56 -11.43
CA TRP A 65 -10.55 7.36 -12.83
C TRP A 65 -10.83 5.90 -13.20
N LEU A 66 -10.52 4.95 -12.32
CA LEU A 66 -10.85 3.54 -12.53
C LEU A 66 -12.17 3.18 -11.83
N PRO A 67 -12.94 2.21 -12.35
CA PRO A 67 -14.12 1.71 -11.66
C PRO A 67 -13.76 1.15 -10.27
N PRO A 68 -14.48 1.55 -9.21
CA PRO A 68 -14.13 1.22 -7.83
C PRO A 68 -14.37 -0.26 -7.46
N ASP A 69 -15.09 -1.01 -8.30
CA ASP A 69 -15.45 -2.41 -8.13
C ASP A 69 -14.59 -3.37 -8.97
N LEU A 70 -13.51 -2.86 -9.60
CA LEU A 70 -12.57 -3.70 -10.35
C LEU A 70 -11.94 -4.76 -9.45
N GLY A 71 -12.22 -6.02 -9.74
CA GLY A 71 -11.51 -7.15 -9.14
C GLY A 71 -10.04 -7.21 -9.59
N ALA A 72 -9.19 -7.82 -8.76
CA ALA A 72 -7.75 -7.98 -8.98
C ALA A 72 -7.38 -8.50 -10.39
N ARG A 73 -8.18 -9.43 -10.95
CA ARG A 73 -7.95 -9.99 -12.29
C ARG A 73 -8.07 -8.97 -13.43
N ALA A 74 -9.01 -8.02 -13.32
CA ALA A 74 -9.27 -7.01 -14.33
C ALA A 74 -8.49 -5.70 -14.10
N LEU A 75 -7.97 -5.52 -12.89
CA LEU A 75 -7.31 -4.30 -12.45
C LEU A 75 -6.02 -3.98 -13.22
N LEU A 76 -5.08 -4.94 -13.34
CA LEU A 76 -3.81 -4.68 -14.04
C LEU A 76 -4.01 -4.40 -15.55
N PRO A 77 -4.91 -5.11 -16.27
CA PRO A 77 -5.30 -4.70 -17.61
C PRO A 77 -5.83 -3.26 -17.69
N ALA A 78 -6.74 -2.88 -16.80
CA ALA A 78 -7.30 -1.52 -16.76
C ALA A 78 -6.23 -0.45 -16.45
N LEU A 79 -5.28 -0.77 -15.58
CA LEU A 79 -4.13 0.09 -15.31
C LEU A 79 -3.26 0.30 -16.54
N LEU A 80 -2.94 -0.77 -17.27
CA LEU A 80 -2.12 -0.67 -18.47
C LEU A 80 -2.80 0.21 -19.53
N GLU A 81 -4.12 0.07 -19.70
CA GLU A 81 -4.92 0.90 -20.61
C GLU A 81 -4.97 2.38 -20.18
N GLY A 82 -4.97 2.65 -18.88
CA GLY A 82 -5.13 3.99 -18.30
C GLY A 82 -3.83 4.72 -17.96
N GLU A 83 -2.71 4.01 -17.77
CA GLU A 83 -1.47 4.55 -17.17
C GLU A 83 -0.19 4.04 -17.85
N TRP A 84 -0.30 3.21 -18.90
CA TRP A 84 0.84 2.61 -19.60
C TRP A 84 1.67 1.65 -18.71
N THR A 85 2.78 1.14 -19.26
CA THR A 85 3.68 0.19 -18.59
C THR A 85 4.24 0.74 -17.29
N GLY A 86 4.51 -0.15 -16.33
CA GLY A 86 5.04 0.22 -15.03
C GLY A 86 5.34 -0.99 -14.16
N PHE A 87 5.77 -0.71 -12.94
CA PHE A 87 6.11 -1.69 -11.93
C PHE A 87 4.98 -1.87 -10.94
N LEU A 88 4.51 -3.11 -10.80
CA LEU A 88 3.71 -3.52 -9.66
C LEU A 88 4.65 -3.95 -8.53
N ALA A 89 4.49 -3.38 -7.34
CA ALA A 89 5.35 -3.68 -6.20
C ALA A 89 4.54 -3.89 -4.91
N LEU A 90 4.98 -4.85 -4.09
CA LEU A 90 4.55 -5.01 -2.70
C LEU A 90 5.65 -4.46 -1.78
N LEU A 91 5.31 -3.42 -1.02
CA LEU A 91 6.25 -2.77 -0.10
C LEU A 91 6.09 -3.40 1.28
N GLY A 92 7.00 -4.29 1.68
CA GLY A 92 6.90 -5.08 2.91
C GLY A 92 5.84 -6.19 2.85
N ALA A 93 6.08 -7.30 3.55
CA ALA A 93 5.21 -8.49 3.49
C ALA A 93 3.76 -8.23 3.97
N CYS A 94 3.53 -7.17 4.75
CA CYS A 94 2.21 -6.75 5.21
C CYS A 94 1.84 -5.32 4.77
N GLY A 95 2.56 -4.77 3.80
CA GLY A 95 2.36 -3.39 3.41
C GLY A 95 1.51 -3.20 2.15
N PRO A 96 1.63 -2.02 1.53
CA PRO A 96 0.80 -1.65 0.39
C PRO A 96 1.27 -2.29 -0.92
N TRP A 97 0.29 -2.64 -1.76
CA TRP A 97 0.53 -2.78 -3.19
C TRP A 97 0.57 -1.40 -3.86
N VAL A 98 1.56 -1.18 -4.72
CA VAL A 98 1.70 0.05 -5.50
C VAL A 98 1.96 -0.26 -6.96
N TYR A 99 1.44 0.58 -7.86
CA TYR A 99 1.76 0.57 -9.28
C TYR A 99 2.44 1.89 -9.61
N ALA A 100 3.69 1.82 -10.08
CA ALA A 100 4.59 2.95 -10.24
C ALA A 100 5.19 2.99 -11.65
N PRO A 101 5.41 4.17 -12.24
CA PRO A 101 5.92 4.28 -13.62
C PRO A 101 7.39 3.85 -13.77
N ASP A 102 8.20 3.99 -12.72
CA ASP A 102 9.63 3.73 -12.75
C ASP A 102 10.18 3.32 -11.37
N VAL A 103 11.45 2.89 -11.34
CA VAL A 103 12.14 2.48 -10.11
C VAL A 103 12.30 3.65 -9.13
N ARG A 104 12.43 4.90 -9.60
CA ARG A 104 12.54 6.07 -8.74
C ARG A 104 11.25 6.30 -7.97
N ALA A 105 10.09 6.11 -8.60
CA ALA A 105 8.79 6.17 -7.97
C ALA A 105 8.63 5.04 -6.93
N VAL A 106 9.06 3.81 -7.24
CA VAL A 106 9.09 2.70 -6.27
C VAL A 106 9.95 3.05 -5.05
N GLN A 107 11.13 3.61 -5.25
CA GLN A 107 12.02 4.03 -4.15
C GLN A 107 11.41 5.12 -3.27
N ARG A 108 10.76 6.13 -3.87
CA ARG A 108 10.07 7.20 -3.12
C ARG A 108 8.92 6.66 -2.27
N LEU A 109 8.13 5.75 -2.83
CA LEU A 109 7.04 5.09 -2.11
C LEU A 109 7.58 4.18 -0.99
N SER A 110 8.67 3.45 -1.26
CA SER A 110 9.35 2.61 -0.27
C SER A 110 9.90 3.44 0.89
N ALA A 111 10.50 4.61 0.61
CA ALA A 111 10.99 5.52 1.64
C ALA A 111 9.86 6.08 2.51
N ALA A 112 8.75 6.49 1.90
CA ALA A 112 7.57 6.98 2.62
C ALA A 112 6.95 5.88 3.51
N TYR A 113 6.82 4.66 2.98
CA TYR A 113 6.35 3.51 3.76
C TYR A 113 7.32 3.13 4.88
N GLY A 114 8.63 3.16 4.61
CA GLY A 114 9.67 2.90 5.61
C GLY A 114 9.66 3.91 6.76
N ALA A 115 9.35 5.18 6.49
CA ALA A 115 9.16 6.19 7.54
C ALA A 115 7.96 5.84 8.46
N LEU A 116 6.83 5.40 7.87
CA LEU A 116 5.67 4.93 8.64
C LEU A 116 6.03 3.72 9.52
N VAL A 117 6.66 2.69 8.95
CA VAL A 117 7.08 1.49 9.70
C VAL A 117 8.05 1.84 10.82
N SER A 118 9.04 2.69 10.53
CA SER A 118 10.06 3.11 11.49
C SER A 118 9.49 3.91 12.66
N ALA A 119 8.46 4.72 12.40
CA ALA A 119 7.73 5.42 13.45
C ALA A 119 6.86 4.44 14.26
N ALA A 120 6.06 3.62 13.56
CA ALA A 120 5.10 2.71 14.16
C ALA A 120 5.75 1.63 15.05
N GLN A 121 6.97 1.16 14.70
CA GLN A 121 7.66 0.15 15.52
C GLN A 121 8.05 0.66 16.91
N THR A 122 8.10 1.98 17.11
CA THR A 122 8.56 2.60 18.37
C THR A 122 7.41 3.09 19.26
N VAL A 123 6.15 2.99 18.84
CA VAL A 123 5.05 3.48 19.68
C VAL A 123 4.47 2.39 20.57
N PRO A 124 3.87 2.75 21.73
CA PRO A 124 3.04 1.85 22.54
C PRO A 124 1.80 1.34 21.79
N GLU A 125 1.21 0.24 22.25
CA GLU A 125 0.04 -0.38 21.61
C GLU A 125 -1.14 0.60 21.53
N GLU A 126 -1.40 1.35 22.59
CA GLU A 126 -2.53 2.27 22.66
C GLU A 126 -2.43 3.38 21.61
N VAL A 127 -1.23 3.92 21.38
CA VAL A 127 -0.98 5.00 20.40
C VAL A 127 -1.25 4.51 18.98
N ALA A 128 -0.75 3.33 18.64
CA ALA A 128 -0.97 2.72 17.33
C ALA A 128 -2.43 2.29 17.13
N LEU A 129 -3.12 1.80 18.16
CA LEU A 129 -4.54 1.50 18.10
C LEU A 129 -5.38 2.76 17.86
N ALA A 130 -5.03 3.87 18.53
CA ALA A 130 -5.67 5.16 18.30
C ALA A 130 -5.43 5.67 16.86
N ALA A 131 -4.20 5.61 16.38
CA ALA A 131 -3.84 5.99 15.01
C ALA A 131 -4.56 5.12 13.97
N ALA A 132 -4.58 3.80 14.17
CA ALA A 132 -5.26 2.86 13.29
C ALA A 132 -6.77 3.12 13.21
N GLY A 133 -7.40 3.46 14.33
CA GLY A 133 -8.81 3.89 14.38
C GLY A 133 -9.06 5.17 13.58
N ALA A 134 -8.23 6.19 13.79
CA ALA A 134 -8.32 7.46 13.08
C ALA A 134 -8.11 7.30 11.56
N SER A 135 -7.06 6.57 11.13
CA SER A 135 -6.82 6.29 9.71
C SER A 135 -7.95 5.50 9.08
N SER A 136 -8.56 4.55 9.80
CA SER A 136 -9.63 3.70 9.23
C SER A 136 -10.91 4.48 8.97
N ALA A 137 -11.17 5.53 9.75
CA ALA A 137 -12.27 6.45 9.50
C ALA A 137 -12.03 7.30 8.23
N LEU A 138 -10.78 7.58 7.86
CA LEU A 138 -10.43 8.38 6.69
C LEU A 138 -10.48 7.58 5.39
N ALA A 139 -10.02 6.32 5.40
CA ALA A 139 -9.95 5.48 4.22
C ALA A 139 -10.15 3.99 4.56
N PRO A 140 -11.41 3.54 4.72
CA PRO A 140 -11.72 2.14 5.03
C PRO A 140 -11.06 1.16 4.06
N GLY A 141 -10.48 0.07 4.58
CA GLY A 141 -9.84 -0.98 3.78
C GLY A 141 -8.46 -0.65 3.19
N ARG A 142 -8.03 0.62 3.27
CA ARG A 142 -6.72 1.09 2.78
C ARG A 142 -5.71 1.37 3.87
N THR A 143 -6.06 1.07 5.12
CA THR A 143 -5.17 1.37 6.23
C THR A 143 -4.05 0.35 6.36
N LEU A 144 -2.85 0.85 6.55
CA LEU A 144 -1.60 0.11 6.71
C LEU A 144 -1.30 -0.17 8.18
N LEU A 145 -1.71 0.72 9.09
CA LEU A 145 -1.45 0.56 10.52
C LEU A 145 -2.03 -0.75 11.10
N PRO A 146 -3.29 -1.15 10.83
CA PRO A 146 -3.78 -2.47 11.24
C PRO A 146 -3.03 -3.63 10.59
N ARG A 147 -2.52 -3.46 9.37
CA ARG A 147 -1.82 -4.54 8.65
C ARG A 147 -0.46 -4.83 9.26
N LEU A 148 0.25 -3.79 9.73
CA LEU A 148 1.51 -3.97 10.46
C LEU A 148 1.30 -4.82 11.73
N GLU A 149 0.15 -4.71 12.37
CA GLU A 149 -0.20 -5.54 13.53
C GLU A 149 -0.46 -7.01 13.19
N ALA A 150 -0.39 -7.45 11.93
CA ALA A 150 -0.36 -8.87 11.62
C ALA A 150 0.87 -9.59 12.22
N VAL A 151 1.94 -8.83 12.45
CA VAL A 151 3.26 -9.33 12.80
C VAL A 151 3.81 -8.66 14.07
N PRO A 152 4.72 -9.29 14.83
CA PRO A 152 5.32 -8.71 16.03
C PRO A 152 6.46 -7.74 15.68
N TYR A 153 6.17 -6.64 14.96
CA TYR A 153 7.20 -5.72 14.45
C TYR A 153 7.75 -4.71 15.47
N ARG A 154 7.02 -4.47 16.56
CA ARG A 154 7.37 -3.43 17.52
C ARG A 154 8.67 -3.71 18.27
N GLN A 155 9.34 -2.62 18.61
CA GLN A 155 10.56 -2.62 19.40
C GLN A 155 10.26 -2.19 20.84
N PRO A 156 11.02 -2.68 21.82
CA PRO A 156 10.86 -2.30 23.23
C PRO A 156 11.29 -0.85 23.51
N ARG A 157 11.92 -0.16 22.55
CA ARG A 157 12.25 1.26 22.66
C ARG A 157 11.04 2.09 22.28
N HIS A 158 10.50 2.80 23.27
CA HIS A 158 9.38 3.71 23.05
C HIS A 158 9.88 5.09 22.63
N GLY A 159 9.53 5.49 21.40
CA GLY A 159 9.76 6.83 20.89
C GLY A 159 8.62 7.79 21.28
N ALA A 160 8.88 9.09 21.26
CA ALA A 160 7.90 10.13 21.54
C ALA A 160 6.97 10.43 20.34
N VAL A 161 6.68 9.44 19.50
CA VAL A 161 5.83 9.60 18.31
C VAL A 161 4.36 9.52 18.72
N SER A 162 3.57 10.51 18.29
CA SER A 162 2.14 10.58 18.60
C SER A 162 1.28 9.80 17.59
N ALA A 163 0.02 9.57 17.95
CA ALA A 163 -0.95 8.93 17.04
C ALA A 163 -1.20 9.80 15.80
N GLU A 164 -1.28 11.13 15.95
CA GLU A 164 -1.47 12.05 14.83
C GLU A 164 -0.29 11.98 13.85
N THR A 165 0.93 11.80 14.35
CA THR A 165 2.12 11.66 13.50
C THR A 165 2.04 10.40 12.63
N LEU A 166 1.57 9.28 13.18
CA LEU A 166 1.38 8.05 12.40
C LEU A 166 0.32 8.20 11.32
N VAL A 167 -0.82 8.83 11.65
CA VAL A 167 -1.89 9.13 10.69
C VAL A 167 -1.37 10.06 9.59
N ALA A 168 -0.57 11.07 9.93
CA ALA A 168 0.03 12.00 8.97
C ALA A 168 1.03 11.30 8.02
N LEU A 169 1.85 10.39 8.54
CA LEU A 169 2.78 9.60 7.72
C LEU A 169 2.04 8.68 6.75
N GLU A 170 1.00 7.98 7.21
CA GLU A 170 0.17 7.13 6.37
C GLU A 170 -0.58 7.94 5.30
N THR A 171 -1.15 9.08 5.70
CA THR A 171 -1.81 10.01 4.77
C THR A 171 -0.83 10.49 3.70
N SER A 172 0.38 10.88 4.11
CA SER A 172 1.43 11.35 3.20
C SER A 172 1.85 10.27 2.20
N PHE A 173 1.94 9.01 2.63
CA PHE A 173 2.19 7.88 1.74
C PHE A 173 1.10 7.76 0.67
N TRP A 174 -0.18 7.76 1.06
CA TRP A 174 -1.29 7.62 0.11
C TRP A 174 -1.45 8.84 -0.80
N THR A 175 -1.17 10.06 -0.29
CA THR A 175 -1.11 11.27 -1.11
C THR A 175 -0.02 11.15 -2.19
N LEU A 176 1.18 10.69 -1.82
CA LEU A 176 2.26 10.47 -2.78
C LEU A 176 1.88 9.43 -3.85
N ALA A 177 1.27 8.31 -3.44
CA ALA A 177 0.81 7.28 -4.37
C ALA A 177 -0.22 7.82 -5.38
N ALA A 178 -1.20 8.60 -4.90
CA ALA A 178 -2.20 9.24 -5.76
C ALA A 178 -1.59 10.28 -6.72
N GLN A 179 -0.64 11.09 -6.24
CA GLN A 179 0.07 12.07 -7.08
C GLN A 179 0.85 11.39 -8.21
N LEU A 180 1.57 10.31 -7.91
CA LEU A 180 2.32 9.55 -8.90
C LEU A 180 1.40 8.90 -9.94
N ALA A 181 0.33 8.25 -9.48
CA ALA A 181 -0.67 7.66 -10.37
C ALA A 181 -1.31 8.72 -11.28
N ARG A 182 -1.65 9.90 -10.74
CA ARG A 182 -2.26 10.98 -11.53
C ARG A 182 -1.30 11.51 -12.59
N ALA A 183 -0.06 11.76 -12.21
CA ALA A 183 0.97 12.23 -13.15
C ALA A 183 1.18 11.22 -14.30
N GLN A 184 1.21 9.93 -13.97
CA GLN A 184 1.32 8.86 -14.96
C GLN A 184 0.10 8.82 -15.90
N HIS A 185 -1.11 8.87 -15.34
CA HIS A 185 -2.35 8.87 -16.11
C HIS A 185 -2.44 10.06 -17.07
N GLU A 186 -2.12 11.27 -16.61
CA GLU A 186 -2.16 12.47 -17.45
C GLU A 186 -1.09 12.43 -18.55
N ALA A 187 0.13 11.98 -18.22
CA ALA A 187 1.18 11.81 -19.22
C ALA A 187 0.77 10.82 -20.31
N TRP A 188 0.10 9.73 -19.94
CA TRP A 188 -0.42 8.75 -20.91
C TRP A 188 -1.54 9.33 -21.76
N LYS A 189 -2.51 10.02 -21.15
CA LYS A 189 -3.59 10.69 -21.87
C LYS A 189 -3.07 11.72 -22.85
N ALA A 190 -2.07 12.52 -22.49
CA ALA A 190 -1.45 13.49 -23.36
C ALA A 190 -0.81 12.82 -24.60
N ARG A 191 -0.12 11.67 -24.41
CA ARG A 191 0.46 10.90 -25.53
C ARG A 191 -0.60 10.36 -26.48
N ARG A 192 -1.74 9.89 -25.97
CA ARG A 192 -2.85 9.42 -26.82
C ARG A 192 -3.64 10.54 -27.48
N GLY A 193 -3.82 11.66 -26.78
CA GLY A 193 -4.54 12.83 -27.31
C GLY A 193 -3.74 13.61 -28.35
N GLY A 194 -2.40 13.56 -28.30
CA GLY A 194 -1.52 14.10 -29.34
C GLY A 194 -1.37 13.19 -30.58
N ALA A 195 -1.91 11.97 -30.52
CA ALA A 195 -2.02 11.04 -31.65
C ALA A 195 -3.45 11.05 -32.22
N GLY A 196 -3.94 12.25 -32.56
CA GLY A 196 -5.13 12.45 -33.40
C GLY A 196 -4.71 12.74 -34.85
N PRO A 197 -5.55 12.37 -35.84
CA PRO A 197 -5.20 12.02 -37.23
C PRO A 197 -4.44 13.08 -38.02
#